data_AF-A0A4Y3VMS6-F1
#
_entry.id   AF-A0A4Y3VMS6-F1
#
_cell.length_a   1.000
_cell.length_b   1.000
_cell.length_c   1.000
_cell.angle_alpha   90.00
_cell.angle_beta   90.00
_cell.angle_gamma   90.00
#
_symmetry.space_group_name_H-M   'P 1'
#
loop_
_entity.id
_entity.type
_entity.pdbx_description
1 polymer ?
#
loop_
_entity_poly.entity_id
_entity_poly.type
_entity_poly.pdbx_seq_one_letter_code
_entity_poly.pdbx_strand_id
1 'polypeptide(L)'
;MKYLVMVQGTQADYEAMRGNASAHSPAWKEQDLQAMYAYMSAINDDLAETGELVDGQGLAEPAKTRLVGLDADGKPVITDGPYGETKELLAGYWVLDCASLERVTEIAERVARCPQPAGAPEYPVVIRPIMEGAGDIG
;
A
#
# COMPACT_ATOMS: atom_id res chain seq x y z
N MET A 1 8.23 -13.33 -13.05
CA MET A 1 7.92 -11.97 -13.53
C MET A 1 7.67 -11.12 -12.31
N LYS A 2 8.25 -9.91 -12.25
CA LYS A 2 8.08 -9.05 -11.09
C LYS A 2 6.85 -8.18 -11.19
N TYR A 3 6.14 -8.07 -10.08
CA TYR A 3 4.95 -7.25 -9.93
C TYR A 3 5.06 -6.40 -8.68
N LEU A 4 4.64 -5.14 -8.80
CA LEU A 4 4.39 -4.26 -7.68
C LEU A 4 2.90 -4.39 -7.31
N VAL A 5 2.63 -4.88 -6.11
CA VAL A 5 1.29 -4.97 -5.53
C VAL A 5 1.17 -3.85 -4.50
N MET A 6 0.18 -2.99 -4.64
CA MET A 6 0.03 -1.78 -3.84
C MET A 6 -1.31 -1.77 -3.11
N VAL A 7 -1.28 -1.38 -1.85
CA VAL A 7 -2.48 -1.04 -1.07
C VAL A 7 -2.54 0.46 -0.87
N GLN A 8 -3.75 1.01 -0.95
CA GLN A 8 -3.99 2.43 -0.82
C GLN A 8 -4.56 2.76 0.56
N GLY A 9 -4.44 4.02 0.96
CA GLY A 9 -5.05 4.56 2.16
C GLY A 9 -4.94 6.08 2.20
N THR A 10 -5.59 6.67 3.19
CA THR A 10 -5.70 8.12 3.35
C THR A 10 -5.18 8.55 4.71
N GLN A 11 -4.91 9.85 4.91
CA GLN A 11 -4.55 10.35 6.24
C GLN A 11 -5.62 10.01 7.30
N ALA A 12 -6.90 10.07 6.91
CA ALA A 12 -8.02 9.72 7.78
C ALA A 12 -8.03 8.23 8.17
N ASP A 13 -7.54 7.33 7.31
CA ASP A 13 -7.43 5.91 7.65
C ASP A 13 -6.34 5.65 8.69
N TYR A 14 -5.19 6.34 8.58
CA TYR A 14 -4.14 6.29 9.61
C TYR A 14 -4.61 6.90 10.94
N GLU A 15 -5.47 7.91 10.90
CA GLU A 15 -6.12 8.46 12.10
C GLU A 15 -7.12 7.46 12.70
N ALA A 16 -7.93 6.81 11.87
CA ALA A 16 -8.85 5.75 12.26
C ALA A 16 -8.11 4.58 12.92
N MET A 17 -6.99 4.13 12.34
CA MET A 17 -6.09 3.12 12.91
C MET A 17 -5.51 3.54 14.27
N ARG A 18 -5.38 4.85 14.54
CA ARG A 18 -4.95 5.39 15.85
C ARG A 18 -6.11 5.62 16.82
N GLY A 19 -7.32 5.19 16.47
CA GLY A 19 -8.51 5.30 17.31
C GLY A 19 -9.32 6.58 17.10
N ASN A 20 -9.03 7.38 16.07
CA ASN A 20 -9.78 8.60 15.76
C ASN A 20 -10.77 8.35 14.62
N ALA A 21 -12.05 8.19 14.95
CA ALA A 21 -13.10 7.99 13.94
C ALA A 21 -13.29 9.24 13.05
N SER A 22 -13.70 9.01 11.81
CA SER A 22 -14.18 10.04 10.88
C SER A 22 -15.60 9.72 10.40
N ALA A 23 -16.18 10.60 9.57
CA ALA A 23 -17.48 10.34 8.95
C ALA A 23 -17.49 9.13 8.01
N HIS A 24 -16.32 8.68 7.56
CA HIS A 24 -16.16 7.65 6.54
C HIS A 24 -15.35 6.43 6.99
N SER A 25 -14.85 6.44 8.24
CA SER A 25 -14.04 5.35 8.78
C SER A 25 -14.20 5.29 10.30
N PRO A 26 -14.59 4.15 10.90
CA PRO A 26 -14.71 4.03 12.34
C PRO A 26 -13.34 4.03 13.02
N ALA A 27 -13.29 4.39 14.30
CA ALA A 27 -12.08 4.19 15.11
C ALA A 27 -11.77 2.70 15.20
N TRP A 28 -10.53 2.32 14.86
CA TRP A 28 -10.05 0.96 14.99
C TRP A 28 -9.75 0.64 16.45
N LYS A 29 -10.03 -0.60 16.84
CA LYS A 29 -9.64 -1.11 18.15
C LYS A 29 -8.30 -1.82 18.02
N GLU A 30 -7.63 -2.00 19.16
CA GLU A 30 -6.40 -2.79 19.24
C GLU A 30 -6.56 -4.18 18.62
N GLN A 31 -7.70 -4.84 18.85
CA GLN A 31 -8.00 -6.15 18.27
C GLN A 31 -8.07 -6.12 16.74
N ASP A 32 -8.59 -5.04 16.15
CA ASP A 32 -8.68 -4.89 14.70
C ASP A 32 -7.29 -4.74 14.08
N LEU A 33 -6.43 -3.92 14.70
CA LEU A 33 -5.03 -3.78 14.30
C LEU A 33 -4.27 -5.10 14.42
N GLN A 34 -4.43 -5.83 15.52
CA GLN A 34 -3.79 -7.12 15.72
C GLN A 34 -4.23 -8.15 14.66
N ALA A 35 -5.53 -8.19 14.33
CA ALA A 35 -6.04 -9.05 13.29
C ALA A 35 -5.46 -8.70 11.91
N MET A 36 -5.40 -7.42 11.57
CA MET A 36 -4.80 -6.92 10.33
C MET A 36 -3.31 -7.30 10.23
N TYR A 37 -2.52 -7.00 11.26
CA TYR A 37 -1.08 -7.31 11.28
C TYR A 37 -0.81 -8.82 11.22
N ALA A 38 -1.54 -9.62 11.99
CA ALA A 38 -1.39 -11.08 11.96
C ALA A 38 -1.71 -11.65 10.58
N TYR A 39 -2.76 -11.14 9.93
CA TYR A 39 -3.15 -11.57 8.59
C TYR A 39 -2.11 -11.20 7.52
N MET A 40 -1.61 -9.96 7.54
CA MET A 40 -0.55 -9.52 6.62
C MET A 40 0.77 -10.27 6.87
N SER A 41 1.11 -10.55 8.14
CA SER A 41 2.28 -11.36 8.47
C SER A 41 2.18 -12.76 7.91
N ALA A 42 1.02 -13.42 8.04
CA ALA A 42 0.82 -14.75 7.46
C ALA A 42 0.94 -14.76 5.94
N ILE A 43 0.46 -13.70 5.26
CA ILE A 43 0.70 -13.54 3.81
C ILE A 43 2.20 -13.43 3.53
N ASN A 44 2.95 -12.61 4.28
CA ASN A 44 4.39 -12.45 4.08
C ASN A 44 5.15 -13.76 4.31
N ASP A 45 4.79 -14.50 5.36
CA ASP A 45 5.42 -15.79 5.69
C ASP A 45 5.18 -16.80 4.56
N ASP A 46 3.94 -16.95 4.09
CA ASP A 46 3.61 -17.81 2.96
C ASP A 46 4.40 -17.43 1.69
N LEU A 47 4.50 -16.14 1.38
CA LEU A 47 5.21 -15.65 0.18
C LEU A 47 6.73 -15.79 0.30
N ALA A 48 7.27 -15.70 1.52
CA ALA A 48 8.68 -15.96 1.79
C ALA A 48 8.99 -17.46 1.63
N GLU A 49 8.11 -18.34 2.14
CA GLU A 49 8.24 -19.79 2.01
C GLU A 49 8.17 -20.25 0.54
N THR A 50 7.30 -19.64 -0.27
CA THR A 50 7.23 -19.95 -1.71
C THR A 50 8.35 -19.30 -2.53
N GLY A 51 9.11 -18.38 -1.94
CA GLY A 51 10.14 -17.61 -2.63
C GLY A 51 9.58 -16.53 -3.57
N GLU A 52 8.29 -16.22 -3.47
CA GLU A 52 7.61 -15.20 -4.29
C GLU A 52 7.86 -13.78 -3.75
N LEU A 53 8.20 -13.63 -2.46
CA LEU A 53 8.47 -12.32 -1.85
C LEU A 53 9.87 -11.80 -2.19
N VAL A 54 9.96 -10.69 -2.93
CA VAL A 54 11.20 -9.96 -3.15
C VAL A 54 11.41 -8.87 -2.10
N ASP A 55 10.36 -8.09 -1.82
CA ASP A 55 10.31 -7.07 -0.78
C ASP A 55 8.85 -6.75 -0.43
N GLY A 56 8.59 -6.17 0.74
CA GLY A 56 7.27 -5.68 1.11
C GLY A 56 7.29 -4.87 2.39
N GLN A 57 6.63 -3.72 2.40
CA GLN A 57 6.64 -2.77 3.51
C GLN A 57 5.28 -2.06 3.66
N GLY A 58 4.88 -1.86 4.92
CA GLY A 58 3.89 -0.85 5.27
C GLY A 58 4.55 0.52 5.34
N LEU A 59 3.89 1.56 4.81
CA LEU A 59 4.43 2.90 4.77
C LEU A 59 3.89 3.76 5.92
N ALA A 60 4.69 4.77 6.28
CA ALA A 60 4.29 5.77 7.25
C ALA A 60 3.11 6.61 6.73
N GLU A 61 2.40 7.24 7.65
CA GLU A 61 1.25 8.09 7.32
C GLU A 61 1.61 9.19 6.30
N PRO A 62 0.67 9.55 5.41
CA PRO A 62 0.82 10.62 4.43
C PRO A 62 1.44 11.92 4.93
N ALA A 63 1.06 12.36 6.14
CA ALA A 63 1.57 13.59 6.75
C ALA A 63 3.10 13.63 6.96
N LYS A 64 3.78 12.47 6.93
CA LYS A 64 5.25 12.38 7.03
C LYS A 64 5.96 12.41 5.69
N THR A 65 5.25 12.61 4.59
CA THR A 65 5.82 12.69 3.25
C THR A 65 6.61 13.99 3.06
N ARG A 66 7.64 13.92 2.22
CA ARG A 66 8.40 15.07 1.72
C ARG A 66 8.47 15.01 0.21
N LEU A 67 8.00 16.07 -0.43
CA LEU A 67 8.07 16.24 -1.88
C LEU A 67 9.30 17.06 -2.25
N VAL A 68 9.92 16.69 -3.36
CA VAL A 68 11.00 17.44 -3.99
C VAL A 68 10.62 17.68 -5.44
N GLY A 69 10.38 18.94 -5.80
CA GLY A 69 10.06 19.37 -7.16
C GLY A 69 11.04 20.43 -7.66
N LEU A 70 10.76 21.00 -8.83
CA LEU A 70 11.50 22.14 -9.39
C LEU A 70 10.54 23.31 -9.60
N ASP A 71 11.00 24.53 -9.35
CA ASP A 71 10.29 25.75 -9.77
C ASP A 71 10.48 26.03 -11.27
N ALA A 72 9.90 27.14 -11.75
CA ALA A 72 9.98 27.56 -13.15
C ALA A 72 11.41 27.86 -13.62
N ASP A 73 12.33 28.16 -12.71
CA ASP A 73 13.74 28.44 -13.00
C ASP A 73 14.62 27.18 -12.83
N GLY A 74 14.02 26.02 -12.55
CA GLY A 74 14.71 24.75 -12.35
C GLY A 74 15.39 24.61 -10.99
N LYS A 75 15.03 25.43 -9.99
CA LYS A 75 15.57 25.30 -8.63
C LYS A 75 14.76 24.30 -7.81
N PRO A 76 15.40 23.49 -6.95
CA PRO A 76 14.69 22.58 -6.06
C PRO A 76 13.72 23.30 -5.13
N VAL A 77 12.47 22.82 -5.09
CA VAL A 77 11.43 23.21 -4.14
C VAL A 77 11.11 22.00 -3.28
N ILE A 78 11.18 22.18 -1.96
CA ILE A 78 10.91 21.12 -0.98
C ILE A 78 9.60 21.45 -0.27
N THR A 79 8.67 20.51 -0.26
CA THR A 79 7.37 20.66 0.41
C THR A 79 7.15 19.51 1.38
N ASP A 80 6.84 19.83 2.63
CA ASP A 80 6.47 18.85 3.65
C ASP A 80 4.96 18.60 3.63
N GLY A 81 4.58 17.36 3.93
CA GLY A 81 3.18 16.93 3.95
C GLY A 81 2.82 16.05 2.77
N PRO A 82 1.55 15.62 2.68
CA PRO A 82 1.09 14.72 1.64
C PRO A 82 1.27 15.34 0.25
N TYR A 83 1.51 14.52 -0.77
CA TYR A 83 1.62 15.02 -2.13
C TYR A 83 0.24 15.32 -2.73
N GLY A 84 -0.24 16.54 -2.49
CA GLY A 84 -1.46 17.10 -3.11
C GLY A 84 -2.78 16.70 -2.42
N GLU A 85 -3.90 17.20 -2.97
CA GLU A 85 -5.27 16.94 -2.51
C GLU A 85 -5.79 15.54 -2.90
N THR A 86 -4.92 14.60 -3.27
CA THR A 86 -5.37 13.28 -3.73
C THR A 86 -5.97 12.51 -2.57
N LYS A 87 -7.17 11.98 -2.82
CA LYS A 87 -7.96 11.27 -1.81
C LYS A 87 -7.34 9.94 -1.39
N GLU A 88 -6.39 9.36 -2.13
CA GLU A 88 -5.84 8.02 -1.89
C GLU A 88 -4.33 8.01 -2.16
N LEU A 89 -3.56 7.42 -1.24
CA LEU A 89 -2.10 7.42 -1.22
C LEU A 89 -1.59 5.99 -1.01
N LEU A 90 -0.33 5.73 -1.35
CA LEU A 90 0.28 4.42 -1.14
C LEU A 90 0.45 4.18 0.36
N ALA A 91 -0.25 3.18 0.90
CA ALA A 91 -0.18 2.78 2.31
C ALA A 91 0.81 1.64 2.55
N GLY A 92 1.10 0.85 1.51
CA GLY A 92 1.98 -0.30 1.59
C GLY A 92 2.17 -0.94 0.23
N TYR A 93 3.21 -1.75 0.10
CA TYR A 93 3.50 -2.47 -1.14
C TYR A 93 4.13 -3.83 -0.89
N TRP A 94 4.06 -4.67 -1.92
CA TRP A 94 4.90 -5.84 -2.12
C TRP A 94 5.53 -5.79 -3.51
N VAL A 95 6.81 -6.16 -3.60
CA VAL A 95 7.44 -6.58 -4.84
C VAL A 95 7.46 -8.10 -4.84
N LEU A 96 6.75 -8.70 -5.79
CA LEU A 96 6.59 -10.14 -5.88
C LEU A 96 7.16 -10.66 -7.19
N ASP A 97 7.91 -11.75 -7.15
CA ASP A 97 8.31 -12.51 -8.34
C ASP A 97 7.39 -13.72 -8.50
N CYS A 98 6.40 -13.57 -9.38
CA CYS A 98 5.38 -14.59 -9.61
C CYS A 98 5.53 -15.19 -11.01
N ALA A 99 5.08 -16.45 -11.15
CA ALA A 99 5.08 -17.15 -12.42
C ALA A 99 4.18 -16.49 -13.49
N SER A 100 3.11 -15.81 -13.08
CA SER A 100 2.14 -15.19 -14.00
C SER A 100 1.32 -14.06 -13.34
N LEU A 101 0.53 -13.34 -14.16
CA LEU A 101 -0.39 -12.30 -13.69
C LEU A 101 -1.52 -12.92 -12.86
N GLU A 102 -1.99 -14.10 -13.22
CA GLU A 102 -3.04 -14.84 -12.51
C GLU A 102 -2.57 -15.17 -11.10
N ARG A 103 -1.31 -15.63 -10.95
CA ARG A 103 -0.76 -15.95 -9.62
C ARG A 103 -0.69 -14.73 -8.70
N VAL A 104 -0.18 -13.60 -9.20
CA VAL A 104 -0.17 -12.36 -8.39
C VAL A 104 -1.59 -11.84 -8.12
N THR A 105 -2.54 -12.12 -9.01
CA THR A 105 -3.96 -11.79 -8.80
C THR A 105 -4.55 -12.59 -7.64
N GLU A 106 -4.28 -13.90 -7.55
CA GLU A 106 -4.68 -14.72 -6.40
C GLU A 106 -4.12 -14.17 -5.07
N ILE A 107 -2.87 -13.70 -5.09
CA ILE A 107 -2.23 -13.09 -3.92
C ILE A 107 -2.92 -11.76 -3.58
N ALA A 108 -3.16 -10.90 -4.56
CA ALA A 108 -3.85 -9.63 -4.36
C ALA A 108 -5.28 -9.81 -3.84
N GLU A 109 -6.00 -10.85 -4.27
CA GLU A 109 -7.30 -11.19 -3.70
C GLU A 109 -7.23 -11.53 -2.21
N ARG A 110 -6.16 -12.21 -1.77
CA ARG A 110 -5.94 -12.46 -0.33
C ARG A 110 -5.70 -11.13 0.39
N VAL A 111 -4.85 -10.27 -0.15
CA VAL A 111 -4.58 -8.93 0.41
C VAL A 111 -5.87 -8.11 0.52
N ALA A 112 -6.74 -8.13 -0.49
CA ALA A 112 -8.02 -7.42 -0.50
C ALA A 112 -9.00 -7.93 0.58
N ARG A 113 -8.81 -9.15 1.07
CA ARG A 113 -9.61 -9.76 2.16
C ARG A 113 -8.99 -9.54 3.55
N CYS A 114 -7.97 -8.69 3.66
CA CYS A 114 -7.38 -8.35 4.95
C CYS A 114 -8.47 -7.79 5.90
N PRO A 115 -8.57 -8.31 7.15
CA PRO A 115 -9.64 -7.91 8.05
C PRO A 115 -9.54 -6.44 8.44
N GLN A 116 -10.69 -5.77 8.40
CA GLN A 116 -10.86 -4.37 8.81
C GLN A 116 -12.19 -4.20 9.56
N PRO A 117 -12.35 -3.14 10.36
CA PRO A 117 -13.61 -2.86 11.04
C PRO A 117 -14.77 -2.66 10.06
N ALA A 118 -15.98 -3.04 10.47
CA ALA A 118 -17.17 -2.80 9.66
C ALA A 118 -17.38 -1.30 9.41
N GLY A 119 -17.51 -0.93 8.13
CA GLY A 119 -17.65 0.47 7.70
C GLY A 119 -16.33 1.21 7.47
N ALA A 120 -15.18 0.53 7.59
CA ALA A 120 -13.93 1.04 7.06
C ALA A 120 -13.98 1.07 5.51
N PRO A 121 -13.30 2.03 4.86
CA PRO A 121 -13.29 2.13 3.40
C PRO A 121 -12.52 0.98 2.76
N GLU A 122 -13.04 0.49 1.64
CA GLU A 122 -12.38 -0.52 0.81
C GLU A 122 -11.68 0.14 -0.37
N TYR A 123 -10.40 -0.20 -0.56
CA TYR A 123 -9.60 0.22 -1.70
C TYR A 123 -9.21 -0.98 -2.55
N PRO A 124 -9.15 -0.85 -3.88
CA PRO A 124 -8.65 -1.91 -4.73
C PRO A 124 -7.16 -2.16 -4.45
N VAL A 125 -6.75 -3.43 -4.43
CA VAL A 125 -5.33 -3.80 -4.49
C VAL A 125 -4.87 -3.62 -5.93
N VAL A 126 -3.85 -2.78 -6.14
CA VAL A 126 -3.36 -2.45 -7.48
C VAL A 126 -2.17 -3.32 -7.81
N ILE A 127 -2.25 -4.07 -8.92
CA ILE A 127 -1.13 -4.86 -9.45
C ILE A 127 -0.53 -4.10 -10.63
N ARG A 128 0.79 -3.93 -10.64
CA ARG A 128 1.53 -3.34 -11.75
C ARG A 128 2.75 -4.19 -12.10
N PRO A 129 2.90 -4.66 -13.35
CA PRO A 129 4.14 -5.31 -13.78
C PRO A 129 5.34 -4.37 -13.66
N ILE A 130 6.46 -4.91 -13.18
CA ILE A 130 7.75 -4.21 -13.15
C ILE A 130 8.52 -4.60 -14.41
N MET A 131 8.84 -3.59 -15.22
CA MET A 131 9.69 -3.74 -16.41
C MET A 131 11.16 -3.76 -15.99
N GLU A 132 11.95 -4.70 -16.52
CA GLU A 132 13.36 -4.88 -16.11
C GLU A 132 14.34 -4.17 -17.05
N GLY A 133 13.88 -3.61 -18.17
CA GLY A 133 14.73 -2.81 -19.04
C GLY A 133 14.00 -1.91 -20.04
N ALA A 134 14.76 -1.02 -20.67
CA ALA A 134 14.28 -0.11 -21.73
C ALA A 134 13.82 -0.83 -23.01
N GLY A 135 13.95 -2.15 -23.09
CA GLY A 135 13.38 -2.97 -24.18
C GLY A 135 11.90 -3.31 -23.99
N ASP A 136 11.35 -3.08 -22.79
CA ASP A 136 9.96 -3.42 -22.45
C ASP A 136 8.98 -2.25 -22.73
N ILE A 137 9.52 -1.06 -23.06
CA ILE A 137 8.78 0.07 -23.60
C ILE A 137 8.66 -0.11 -25.12
N GLY A 138 7.66 -0.90 -25.52
CA GLY A 138 7.20 -0.98 -26.91
C GLY A 138 6.52 0.30 -27.39
#